data_AF-A0AAD9FHE7-F1
#
_entry.id   AF-A0AAD9FHE7-F1
#
_cell.length_a   1.000
_cell.length_b   1.000
_cell.length_c   1.000
_cell.angle_alpha   90.00
_cell.angle_beta   90.00
_cell.angle_gamma   90.00
#
_symmetry.space_group_name_H-M   'P 1'
#
loop_
_entity.id
_entity.type
_entity.pdbx_description
1 polymer ?
#
loop_
_entity_poly.entity_id
_entity_poly.type
_entity_poly.pdbx_seq_one_letter_code
_entity_poly.pdbx_strand_id
1 'polypeptide(L)'
;MASEDYGEMSGEDICEYLREKGLEKWADAFNEKPVIKQLELDDDFLAKKMGIDQPEDRQKILDSIFKIWPAAPKVFNDPIHGHMELHPLLVKIIDTPQFQRLRYIKQLGAGYLVYPGASHNRFEHSIGVGYLAGELVKALKEKQPKLDINKRDILCVQIAGLCHDLGHGPFSHLFDAMFIPKKMKTWKHEDASVEMFDHLVRSNEDLQRMMKAYGLNLTEDLEFIKEMIKPPEAKKKYKGRPEEKFFLYEIVNNKRNGIDVDKFDYFARDSYHLGIKNNFDHGRFIKFARVCEVDEQKGDGQKHICTRDKEVNNLYDLFHTRYSLHRRAYQHNVVKIIEHMITEAFLMADEHIQIKGSGGEMFTLSTAITDMEAYTKLTDCVFDQILNSTEDNLREAREILTKVVDRKHYRAGLCSFACYYGLWDEGKGPPSIVWTSTARKTITKHSKSREKRCRGFSQCTSLRRSSWFTAGRLILKVGELPGNNWNSGSK
;
A
#
# COMPACT_ATOMS: atom_id res chain seq x y z
N MET A 1 6.06 30.44 -14.10
CA MET A 1 6.70 29.52 -13.16
C MET A 1 7.52 30.38 -12.22
N ALA A 2 6.97 30.69 -11.04
CA ALA A 2 7.70 31.42 -10.03
C ALA A 2 8.82 30.49 -9.54
N SER A 3 10.07 30.99 -9.55
CA SER A 3 11.16 30.39 -8.79
C SER A 3 10.77 30.48 -7.31
N GLU A 4 10.16 29.44 -6.77
CA GLU A 4 9.84 29.39 -5.35
C GLU A 4 11.14 29.15 -4.56
N ASP A 5 11.27 29.84 -3.43
CA ASP A 5 12.43 29.94 -2.53
C ASP A 5 12.85 28.59 -1.91
N TYR A 6 13.28 27.65 -2.75
CA TYR A 6 13.94 26.44 -2.27
C TYR A 6 15.33 26.81 -1.75
N GLY A 7 15.55 26.56 -0.47
CA GLY A 7 16.82 26.79 0.18
C GLY A 7 16.89 28.07 1.01
N GLU A 8 15.79 28.52 1.62
CA GLU A 8 15.78 29.62 2.59
C GLU A 8 15.29 29.15 3.97
N MET A 9 15.93 29.62 5.05
CA MET A 9 15.50 29.41 6.44
C MET A 9 15.49 30.74 7.20
N SER A 10 14.59 30.90 8.17
CA SER A 10 14.65 32.05 9.06
C SER A 10 15.82 31.92 10.04
N GLY A 11 16.40 33.05 10.45
CA GLY A 11 17.42 33.05 11.49
C GLY A 11 16.88 32.52 12.82
N GLU A 12 15.61 32.79 13.15
CA GLU A 12 14.95 32.29 14.35
C GLU A 12 14.88 30.75 14.39
N ASP A 13 14.51 30.10 13.28
CA ASP A 13 14.46 28.63 13.19
C ASP A 13 15.84 28.01 13.40
N ILE A 14 16.88 28.64 12.84
CA ILE A 14 18.28 28.20 13.01
C ILE A 14 18.73 28.39 14.46
N CYS A 15 18.39 29.52 15.09
CA CYS A 15 18.68 29.79 16.50
C CYS A 15 18.07 28.74 17.42
N GLU A 16 16.78 28.44 17.24
CA GLU A 16 16.08 27.44 18.04
C GLU A 16 16.76 26.07 17.91
N TYR A 17 17.08 25.66 16.67
CA TYR A 17 17.77 24.41 16.42
C TYR A 17 19.16 24.32 17.07
N LEU A 18 19.97 25.37 16.92
CA LEU A 18 21.32 25.40 17.47
C LEU A 18 21.28 25.33 19.01
N ARG A 19 20.34 26.02 19.67
CA ARG A 19 20.15 25.93 21.12
C ARG A 19 19.83 24.50 21.56
N GLU A 20 18.90 23.83 20.89
CA GLU A 20 18.53 22.44 21.23
C GLU A 20 19.67 21.44 21.02
N LYS A 21 20.59 21.69 20.09
CA LYS A 21 21.78 20.84 19.87
C LYS A 21 22.95 21.19 20.80
N GLY A 22 22.74 22.07 21.78
CA GLY A 22 23.79 22.52 22.71
C GLY A 22 24.84 23.40 22.04
N LEU A 23 24.48 24.06 20.94
CA LEU A 23 25.30 25.04 20.20
C LEU A 23 24.81 26.48 20.45
N GLU A 24 24.25 26.73 21.62
CA GLU A 24 23.66 28.02 22.05
C GLU A 24 24.64 29.20 21.95
N LYS A 25 25.94 28.96 22.16
CA LYS A 25 27.01 29.95 21.99
C LYS A 25 26.97 30.65 20.62
N TRP A 26 26.49 29.94 19.60
CA TRP A 26 26.47 30.41 18.21
C TRP A 26 25.06 30.75 17.73
N ALA A 27 24.03 30.41 18.49
CA ALA A 27 22.64 30.67 18.11
C ALA A 27 22.37 32.17 17.96
N ASP A 28 22.81 32.99 18.90
CA ASP A 28 22.50 34.42 18.90
C ASP A 28 23.06 35.17 17.69
N ALA A 29 24.08 34.63 17.01
CA ALA A 29 24.61 35.18 15.77
C ALA A 29 23.60 35.13 14.61
N PHE A 30 22.63 34.20 14.64
CA PHE A 30 21.61 34.03 13.60
C PHE A 30 20.34 34.85 13.83
N ASN A 31 20.13 35.37 15.05
CA ASN A 31 18.90 36.07 15.46
C ASN A 31 18.63 37.36 14.65
N GLU A 32 19.68 38.03 14.18
CA GLU A 32 19.53 39.30 13.44
C GLU A 32 19.23 39.11 11.95
N LYS A 33 19.15 37.87 11.45
CA LYS A 33 18.93 37.55 10.05
C LYS A 33 17.49 37.08 9.81
N PRO A 34 16.65 37.86 9.09
CA PRO A 34 15.26 37.45 8.86
C PRO A 34 15.16 36.21 7.97
N VAL A 35 16.03 36.08 6.97
CA VAL A 35 16.09 34.95 6.04
C VAL A 35 17.55 34.72 5.63
N ILE A 36 17.98 33.45 5.60
CA ILE A 36 19.30 33.02 5.15
C ILE A 36 19.10 32.04 3.98
N LYS A 37 19.84 32.24 2.88
CA LYS A 37 19.84 31.34 1.71
C LYS A 37 20.92 30.26 1.83
N GLN A 38 20.67 29.07 1.27
CA GLN A 38 21.58 27.92 1.38
C GLN A 38 22.95 28.24 0.81
N LEU A 39 22.93 28.91 -0.35
CA LEU A 39 24.09 29.33 -1.10
C LEU A 39 24.88 30.43 -0.39
N GLU A 40 24.27 31.14 0.57
CA GLU A 40 24.94 32.15 1.38
C GLU A 40 25.55 31.56 2.65
N LEU A 41 25.12 30.37 3.08
CA LEU A 41 25.60 29.71 4.28
C LEU A 41 26.81 28.81 3.96
N ASP A 42 28.00 29.41 3.93
CA ASP A 42 29.26 28.71 3.75
C ASP A 42 30.28 29.04 4.88
N ASP A 43 31.46 28.42 4.82
CA ASP A 43 32.54 28.65 5.82
C ASP A 43 32.91 30.13 5.91
N ASP A 44 32.93 30.81 4.76
CA ASP A 44 33.30 32.22 4.63
C ASP A 44 32.25 33.14 5.26
N PHE A 45 30.97 32.82 5.12
CA PHE A 45 29.87 33.52 5.76
C PHE A 45 29.94 33.39 7.28
N LEU A 46 30.18 32.17 7.79
CA LEU A 46 30.30 31.94 9.23
C LEU A 46 31.53 32.64 9.81
N ALA A 47 32.66 32.64 9.10
CA ALA A 47 33.87 33.33 9.54
C ALA A 47 33.73 34.87 9.49
N LYS A 48 33.33 35.42 8.32
CA LYS A 48 33.41 36.86 8.06
C LYS A 48 32.18 37.63 8.49
N LYS A 49 30.99 37.02 8.43
CA LYS A 49 29.72 37.70 8.76
C LYS A 49 29.17 37.34 10.12
N MET A 50 29.47 36.14 10.62
CA MET A 50 28.95 35.64 11.91
C MET A 50 30.01 35.65 13.02
N GLY A 51 31.28 35.92 12.70
CA GLY A 51 32.36 36.04 13.69
C GLY A 51 32.78 34.72 14.34
N ILE A 52 32.62 33.59 13.63
CA ILE A 52 32.94 32.26 14.14
C ILE A 52 34.34 31.86 13.66
N ASP A 53 35.36 32.15 14.46
CA ASP A 53 36.77 32.06 14.04
C ASP A 53 37.31 30.63 13.94
N GLN A 54 36.78 29.68 14.70
CA GLN A 54 37.28 28.30 14.75
C GLN A 54 36.70 27.46 13.60
N PRO A 55 37.54 26.87 12.71
CA PRO A 55 37.06 26.05 11.59
C PRO A 55 36.24 24.83 12.03
N GLU A 56 36.60 24.22 13.16
CA GLU A 56 35.91 23.05 13.72
C GLU A 56 34.48 23.39 14.15
N ASP A 57 34.28 24.58 14.76
CA ASP A 57 32.96 25.07 15.15
C ASP A 57 32.12 25.40 13.90
N ARG A 58 32.72 26.02 12.88
CA ARG A 58 32.02 26.30 11.61
C ARG A 58 31.56 25.03 10.91
N GLN A 59 32.42 24.02 10.80
CA GLN A 59 32.04 22.74 10.20
C GLN A 59 30.90 22.07 11.00
N LYS A 60 30.99 22.08 12.33
CA LYS A 60 29.95 21.51 13.20
C LYS A 60 28.61 22.23 13.02
N ILE A 61 28.62 23.56 12.85
CA ILE A 61 27.42 24.36 12.59
C ILE A 61 26.85 24.06 11.21
N LEU A 62 27.68 24.04 10.15
CA LEU A 62 27.25 23.69 8.80
C LEU A 62 26.65 22.29 8.75
N ASP A 63 27.32 21.29 9.32
CA ASP A 63 26.81 19.90 9.39
C ASP A 63 25.50 19.79 10.16
N SER A 64 25.28 20.67 11.14
CA SER A 64 24.07 20.70 11.96
C SER A 64 22.93 21.39 11.20
N ILE A 65 23.19 22.56 10.61
CA ILE A 65 22.19 23.34 9.88
C ILE A 65 21.80 22.66 8.57
N PHE A 66 22.74 22.10 7.80
CA PHE A 66 22.42 21.41 6.55
C PHE A 66 21.56 20.16 6.74
N LYS A 67 21.48 19.58 7.94
CA LYS A 67 20.55 18.47 8.24
C LYS A 67 19.08 18.89 8.22
N ILE A 68 18.80 20.16 8.52
CA ILE A 68 17.45 20.71 8.57
C ILE A 68 17.14 21.64 7.40
N TRP A 69 18.14 21.98 6.59
CA TRP A 69 17.98 22.92 5.48
C TRP A 69 17.01 22.41 4.41
N PRO A 70 16.08 23.26 3.91
CA PRO A 70 15.22 22.94 2.79
C PRO A 70 16.01 22.57 1.54
N ALA A 71 16.11 21.28 1.23
CA ALA A 71 16.83 20.83 0.04
C ALA A 71 16.06 21.20 -1.24
N ALA A 72 16.71 21.08 -2.40
CA ALA A 72 16.00 21.10 -3.67
C ALA A 72 15.12 19.84 -3.81
N PRO A 73 14.02 19.91 -4.60
CA PRO A 73 13.25 18.73 -4.96
C PRO A 73 14.15 17.64 -5.58
N LYS A 74 13.85 16.36 -5.27
CA LYS A 74 14.61 15.22 -5.79
C LYS A 74 13.84 14.56 -6.91
N VAL A 75 14.53 14.25 -8.00
CA VAL A 75 13.96 13.53 -9.13
C VAL A 75 14.23 12.03 -8.99
N PHE A 76 13.17 11.23 -9.05
CA PHE A 76 13.22 9.77 -9.13
C PHE A 76 12.91 9.34 -10.56
N ASN A 77 13.65 8.37 -11.08
CA ASN A 77 13.32 7.74 -12.36
C ASN A 77 12.56 6.45 -12.11
N ASP A 78 11.27 6.42 -12.43
CA ASP A 78 10.40 5.26 -12.28
C ASP A 78 9.97 4.72 -13.65
N PRO A 79 9.99 3.40 -13.87
CA PRO A 79 9.67 2.82 -15.18
C PRO A 79 8.20 2.96 -15.59
N ILE A 80 7.31 3.26 -14.65
CA ILE A 80 5.86 3.44 -14.87
C ILE A 80 5.55 4.91 -15.16
N HIS A 81 6.09 5.81 -14.32
CA HIS A 81 5.73 7.24 -14.34
C HIS A 81 6.78 8.17 -14.96
N GLY A 82 7.96 7.64 -15.31
CA GLY A 82 9.09 8.43 -15.81
C GLY A 82 9.77 9.22 -14.69
N HIS A 83 10.12 10.47 -14.99
CA HIS A 83 10.76 11.36 -14.01
C HIS A 83 9.74 11.96 -13.06
N MET A 84 9.79 11.56 -11.79
CA MET A 84 8.94 12.06 -10.72
C MET A 84 9.73 13.02 -9.83
N GLU A 85 9.27 14.27 -9.74
CA GLU A 85 9.83 15.26 -8.83
C GLU A 85 9.11 15.21 -7.49
N LEU A 86 9.86 14.98 -6.40
CA LEU A 86 9.34 14.91 -5.04
C LEU A 86 9.87 16.04 -4.18
N HIS A 87 8.96 16.62 -3.40
CA HIS A 87 9.27 17.65 -2.42
C HIS A 87 10.26 17.13 -1.36
N PRO A 88 11.21 17.94 -0.88
CA PRO A 88 12.22 17.52 0.11
C PRO A 88 11.65 16.88 1.36
N LEU A 89 10.51 17.37 1.85
CA LEU A 89 9.80 16.75 2.99
C LEU A 89 9.40 15.29 2.71
N LEU A 90 8.95 14.98 1.49
CA LEU A 90 8.63 13.61 1.09
C LEU A 90 9.90 12.75 1.03
N VAL A 91 11.00 13.32 0.52
CA VAL A 91 12.31 12.66 0.48
C VAL A 91 12.80 12.35 1.90
N LYS A 92 12.63 13.28 2.85
CA LYS A 92 12.99 13.06 4.26
C LYS A 92 12.19 11.92 4.88
N ILE A 93 10.91 11.77 4.54
CA ILE A 93 10.07 10.64 4.96
C ILE A 93 10.56 9.33 4.31
N ILE A 94 10.86 9.37 3.00
CA ILE A 94 11.39 8.21 2.25
C ILE A 94 12.69 7.72 2.90
N ASP A 95 13.59 8.62 3.29
CA ASP A 95 14.91 8.33 3.83
C ASP A 95 14.88 8.02 5.34
N THR A 96 13.84 7.31 5.81
CA THR A 96 13.71 6.78 7.18
C THR A 96 13.73 5.25 7.20
N PRO A 97 14.18 4.60 8.30
CA PRO A 97 14.13 3.14 8.42
C PRO A 97 12.72 2.57 8.22
N GLN A 98 11.71 3.27 8.76
CA GLN A 98 10.30 2.89 8.69
C GLN A 98 9.79 2.80 7.24
N PHE A 99 10.22 3.73 6.38
CA PHE A 99 9.86 3.73 4.96
C PHE A 99 10.77 2.82 4.12
N GLN A 100 12.09 2.87 4.34
CA GLN A 100 13.07 2.05 3.61
C GLN A 100 12.83 0.54 3.79
N ARG A 101 12.23 0.13 4.91
CA ARG A 101 11.73 -1.23 5.14
C ARG A 101 10.90 -1.77 3.97
N LEU A 102 10.09 -0.94 3.33
CA LEU A 102 9.22 -1.36 2.22
C LEU A 102 9.97 -1.88 0.99
N ARG A 103 11.30 -1.66 0.90
CA ARG A 103 12.15 -2.28 -0.14
C ARG A 103 12.24 -3.78 -0.01
N TYR A 104 11.96 -4.32 1.18
CA TYR A 104 12.12 -5.71 1.52
C TYR A 104 10.77 -6.43 1.68
N ILE A 105 9.70 -5.87 1.09
CA ILE A 105 8.36 -6.46 1.11
C ILE A 105 7.81 -6.49 -0.32
N LYS A 106 7.72 -7.69 -0.89
CA LYS A 106 7.22 -7.90 -2.25
C LYS A 106 5.78 -7.44 -2.37
N GLN A 107 5.48 -6.67 -3.42
CA GLN A 107 4.13 -6.15 -3.70
C GLN A 107 3.12 -7.30 -3.82
N LEU A 108 3.47 -8.30 -4.63
CA LEU A 108 2.62 -9.47 -4.89
C LEU A 108 2.95 -10.67 -4.01
N GLY A 109 3.71 -10.48 -2.93
CA GLY A 109 4.10 -11.53 -2.00
C GLY A 109 4.65 -12.78 -2.72
N ALA A 110 4.02 -13.93 -2.48
CA ALA A 110 4.40 -15.19 -3.11
C ALA A 110 4.18 -15.22 -4.64
N GLY A 111 3.51 -14.21 -5.21
CA GLY A 111 3.36 -14.01 -6.63
C GLY A 111 4.68 -14.02 -7.38
N TYR A 112 5.77 -13.50 -6.80
CA TYR A 112 7.12 -13.56 -7.37
C TYR A 112 7.60 -14.99 -7.65
N LEU A 113 7.16 -15.96 -6.84
CA LEU A 113 7.50 -17.38 -7.03
C LEU A 113 6.72 -18.01 -8.19
N VAL A 114 5.73 -17.34 -8.77
CA VAL A 114 4.99 -17.83 -9.95
C VAL A 114 5.25 -16.96 -11.17
N TYR A 115 5.30 -15.64 -10.98
CA TYR A 115 5.57 -14.64 -11.99
C TYR A 115 6.97 -14.05 -11.74
N PRO A 116 8.01 -14.52 -12.45
CA PRO A 116 9.38 -14.10 -12.17
C PRO A 116 9.62 -12.60 -12.41
N GLY A 117 8.78 -11.94 -13.21
CA GLY A 117 8.81 -10.48 -13.39
C GLY A 117 8.26 -9.68 -12.21
N ALA A 118 7.42 -10.29 -11.35
CA ALA A 118 6.79 -9.66 -10.18
C ALA A 118 7.77 -9.51 -9.00
N SER A 119 8.94 -8.93 -9.27
CA SER A 119 10.03 -8.73 -8.32
C SER A 119 9.94 -7.42 -7.53
N HIS A 120 8.99 -6.57 -7.88
CA HIS A 120 8.78 -5.26 -7.28
C HIS A 120 8.25 -5.35 -5.85
N ASN A 121 8.55 -4.31 -5.08
CA ASN A 121 8.26 -4.16 -3.67
C ASN A 121 7.30 -3.00 -3.42
N ARG A 122 6.77 -2.93 -2.20
CA ARG A 122 5.88 -1.85 -1.75
C ARG A 122 6.53 -0.47 -1.85
N PHE A 123 7.86 -0.38 -1.74
CA PHE A 123 8.61 0.88 -1.77
C PHE A 123 8.34 1.74 -3.02
N GLU A 124 8.60 1.19 -4.21
CA GLU A 124 8.43 1.93 -5.47
C GLU A 124 6.94 2.20 -5.76
N HIS A 125 6.05 1.31 -5.32
CA HIS A 125 4.60 1.53 -5.38
C HIS A 125 4.18 2.73 -4.52
N SER A 126 4.58 2.76 -3.25
CA SER A 126 4.28 3.87 -2.33
C SER A 126 4.78 5.22 -2.85
N ILE A 127 5.98 5.26 -3.45
CA ILE A 127 6.48 6.48 -4.10
C ILE A 127 5.58 6.90 -5.28
N GLY A 128 5.19 5.95 -6.14
CA GLY A 128 4.30 6.21 -7.26
C GLY A 128 2.91 6.70 -6.82
N VAL A 129 2.35 6.16 -5.73
CA VAL A 129 1.09 6.62 -5.16
C VAL A 129 1.22 8.05 -4.60
N GLY A 130 2.30 8.35 -3.87
CA GLY A 130 2.57 9.72 -3.40
C GLY A 130 2.71 10.73 -4.55
N TYR A 131 3.33 10.32 -5.67
CA TYR A 131 3.42 11.13 -6.89
C TYR A 131 2.04 11.37 -7.51
N LEU A 132 1.27 10.31 -7.79
CA LEU A 132 -0.06 10.42 -8.41
C LEU A 132 -1.06 11.19 -7.53
N ALA A 133 -0.99 11.03 -6.20
CA ALA A 133 -1.77 11.82 -5.26
C ALA A 133 -1.50 13.32 -5.44
N GLY A 134 -0.22 13.69 -5.58
CA GLY A 134 0.24 15.04 -5.89
C GLY A 134 -0.26 15.56 -7.23
N GLU A 135 -0.15 14.76 -8.29
CA GLU A 135 -0.62 15.14 -9.63
C GLU A 135 -2.13 15.40 -9.65
N LEU A 136 -2.94 14.54 -9.01
CA LEU A 136 -4.38 14.71 -8.96
C LEU A 136 -4.77 15.99 -8.19
N VAL A 137 -4.23 16.19 -6.98
CA VAL A 137 -4.59 17.35 -6.15
C VAL A 137 -4.15 18.67 -6.79
N LYS A 138 -2.96 18.72 -7.42
CA LYS A 138 -2.49 19.89 -8.18
C LYS A 138 -3.40 20.17 -9.37
N ALA A 139 -3.76 19.14 -10.14
CA ALA A 139 -4.65 19.30 -11.29
C ALA A 139 -6.06 19.77 -10.90
N LEU A 140 -6.57 19.39 -9.72
CA LEU A 140 -7.84 19.92 -9.18
C LEU A 140 -7.70 21.40 -8.78
N LYS A 141 -6.61 21.75 -8.08
CA LYS A 141 -6.30 23.13 -7.67
C LYS A 141 -6.22 24.08 -8.87
N GLU A 142 -5.46 23.71 -9.90
CA GLU A 142 -5.27 24.54 -11.10
C GLU A 142 -6.58 24.77 -11.86
N LYS A 143 -7.40 23.72 -12.01
CA LYS A 143 -8.68 23.81 -12.74
C LYS A 143 -9.78 24.52 -11.97
N GLN A 144 -9.70 24.53 -10.64
CA GLN A 144 -10.71 25.11 -9.75
C GLN A 144 -10.07 25.83 -8.55
N PRO A 145 -9.48 27.02 -8.76
CA PRO A 145 -8.89 27.80 -7.67
C PRO A 145 -9.86 28.10 -6.51
N LYS A 146 -11.17 28.15 -6.79
CA LYS A 146 -12.25 28.31 -5.81
C LYS A 146 -12.38 27.18 -4.78
N LEU A 147 -11.65 26.07 -4.94
CA LEU A 147 -11.61 24.97 -3.97
C LEU A 147 -10.68 25.26 -2.78
N ASP A 148 -9.92 26.36 -2.82
CA ASP A 148 -9.00 26.79 -1.76
C ASP A 148 -8.01 25.69 -1.33
N ILE A 149 -7.50 24.93 -2.30
CA ILE A 149 -6.47 23.92 -2.06
C ILE A 149 -5.13 24.64 -1.88
N ASN A 150 -4.62 24.65 -0.66
CA ASN A 150 -3.36 25.33 -0.33
C ASN A 150 -2.15 24.36 -0.44
N LYS A 151 -0.92 24.87 -0.25
CA LYS A 151 0.30 24.04 -0.33
C LYS A 151 0.35 22.95 0.75
N ARG A 152 -0.14 23.26 1.96
CA ARG A 152 -0.24 22.35 3.11
C ARG A 152 -1.16 21.16 2.77
N ASP A 153 -2.28 21.38 2.11
CA ASP A 153 -3.19 20.32 1.65
C ASP A 153 -2.51 19.38 0.64
N ILE A 154 -1.78 19.95 -0.33
CA ILE A 154 -1.04 19.16 -1.34
C ILE A 154 -0.02 18.26 -0.65
N LEU A 155 0.79 18.80 0.25
CA LEU A 155 1.80 18.01 0.99
C LEU A 155 1.15 16.91 1.82
N CYS A 156 0.06 17.20 2.54
CA CYS A 156 -0.65 16.17 3.32
C CYS A 156 -1.18 15.04 2.44
N VAL A 157 -1.77 15.36 1.28
CA VAL A 157 -2.26 14.35 0.32
C VAL A 157 -1.12 13.49 -0.23
N GLN A 158 0.02 14.11 -0.57
CA GLN A 158 1.21 13.38 -1.01
C GLN A 158 1.79 12.48 0.09
N ILE A 159 1.86 12.96 1.33
CA ILE A 159 2.34 12.19 2.48
C ILE A 159 1.40 11.01 2.75
N ALA A 160 0.08 11.20 2.70
CA ALA A 160 -0.87 10.09 2.85
C ALA A 160 -0.72 9.05 1.74
N GLY A 161 -0.57 9.48 0.48
CA GLY A 161 -0.30 8.58 -0.63
C GLY A 161 1.01 7.80 -0.46
N LEU A 162 2.06 8.48 0.00
CA LEU A 162 3.36 7.87 0.29
C LEU A 162 3.26 6.85 1.43
N CYS A 163 2.52 7.16 2.49
CA CYS A 163 2.51 6.39 3.73
C CYS A 163 1.39 5.33 3.84
N HIS A 164 0.50 5.22 2.84
CA HIS A 164 -0.69 4.36 2.93
C HIS A 164 -0.38 2.87 3.18
N ASP A 165 0.80 2.42 2.74
CA ASP A 165 1.24 1.02 2.74
C ASP A 165 2.35 0.73 3.76
N LEU A 166 2.70 1.68 4.64
CA LEU A 166 3.73 1.51 5.67
C LEU A 166 3.51 0.29 6.57
N GLY A 167 2.25 -0.08 6.79
CA GLY A 167 1.81 -1.13 7.69
C GLY A 167 1.84 -2.54 7.10
N HIS A 168 2.18 -2.73 5.82
CA HIS A 168 2.25 -4.07 5.25
C HIS A 168 3.32 -4.94 5.93
N GLY A 169 2.98 -6.21 6.16
CA GLY A 169 3.89 -7.21 6.72
C GLY A 169 4.63 -8.02 5.64
N PRO A 170 5.42 -9.02 6.06
CA PRO A 170 6.10 -9.94 5.15
C PRO A 170 5.13 -10.57 4.14
N PHE A 171 5.49 -10.53 2.86
CA PHE A 171 4.69 -11.00 1.72
C PHE A 171 3.34 -10.26 1.57
N SER A 172 3.29 -8.99 1.96
CA SER A 172 2.14 -8.09 1.76
C SER A 172 0.82 -8.65 2.30
N HIS A 173 -0.09 -9.08 1.42
CA HIS A 173 -1.42 -9.54 1.80
C HIS A 173 -1.44 -10.93 2.46
N LEU A 174 -0.35 -11.69 2.36
CA LEU A 174 -0.24 -12.95 3.08
C LEU A 174 -0.30 -12.69 4.60
N PHE A 175 0.41 -11.66 5.07
CA PHE A 175 0.55 -11.41 6.49
C PHE A 175 -0.76 -11.00 7.16
N ASP A 176 -1.46 -10.00 6.60
CA ASP A 176 -2.70 -9.45 7.16
C ASP A 176 -3.92 -10.35 6.89
N ALA A 177 -3.97 -11.04 5.75
CA ALA A 177 -5.14 -11.84 5.37
C ALA A 177 -5.05 -13.32 5.74
N MET A 178 -3.85 -13.86 6.01
CA MET A 178 -3.66 -15.31 6.24
C MET A 178 -2.93 -15.65 7.53
N PHE A 179 -1.84 -14.94 7.86
CA PHE A 179 -1.04 -15.24 9.05
C PHE A 179 -1.64 -14.64 10.32
N ILE A 180 -1.77 -13.31 10.40
CA ILE A 180 -2.27 -12.63 11.60
C ILE A 180 -3.68 -13.09 12.03
N PRO A 181 -4.66 -13.32 11.12
CA PRO A 181 -5.99 -13.77 11.51
C PRO A 181 -6.03 -15.13 12.24
N LYS A 182 -4.97 -15.94 12.10
CA LYS A 182 -4.82 -17.22 12.81
C LYS A 182 -4.21 -17.09 14.21
N LYS A 183 -3.62 -15.94 14.53
CA LYS A 183 -2.97 -15.66 15.82
C LYS A 183 -3.76 -14.66 16.66
N MET A 184 -4.35 -13.65 16.03
CA MET A 184 -5.13 -12.61 16.70
C MET A 184 -6.39 -12.28 15.91
N LYS A 185 -7.48 -11.99 16.61
CA LYS A 185 -8.71 -11.48 15.97
C LYS A 185 -8.53 -9.98 15.75
N THR A 186 -8.82 -9.56 14.51
CA THR A 186 -8.91 -8.16 14.05
C THR A 186 -7.58 -7.38 14.02
N TRP A 187 -6.99 -7.31 12.82
CA TRP A 187 -5.91 -6.39 12.47
C TRP A 187 -5.95 -6.17 10.95
N LYS A 188 -5.63 -4.96 10.50
CA LYS A 188 -5.47 -4.66 9.07
C LYS A 188 -4.19 -3.88 8.84
N HIS A 189 -3.62 -3.99 7.65
CA HIS A 189 -2.40 -3.26 7.31
C HIS A 189 -2.62 -1.74 7.39
N GLU A 190 -3.82 -1.21 7.14
CA GLU A 190 -4.09 0.22 7.28
C GLU A 190 -4.04 0.70 8.75
N ASP A 191 -4.35 -0.17 9.71
CA ASP A 191 -4.18 0.12 11.14
C ASP A 191 -2.70 0.33 11.45
N ALA A 192 -1.87 -0.61 11.01
CA ALA A 192 -0.43 -0.54 11.18
C ALA A 192 0.23 0.57 10.35
N SER A 193 -0.33 0.97 9.20
CA SER A 193 0.20 2.11 8.43
C SER A 193 0.07 3.40 9.21
N VAL A 194 -1.05 3.60 9.90
CA VAL A 194 -1.27 4.75 10.80
C VAL A 194 -0.31 4.71 11.99
N GLU A 195 -0.15 3.55 12.64
CA GLU A 195 0.77 3.40 13.78
C GLU A 195 2.24 3.57 13.38
N MET A 196 2.64 3.02 12.23
CA MET A 196 3.97 3.15 11.67
C MET A 196 4.26 4.59 11.24
N PHE A 197 3.27 5.29 10.67
CA PHE A 197 3.41 6.72 10.36
C PHE A 197 3.64 7.56 11.62
N ASP A 198 2.86 7.32 12.67
CA ASP A 198 3.05 7.96 13.97
C ASP A 198 4.45 7.66 14.55
N HIS A 199 4.90 6.40 14.49
CA HIS A 199 6.24 6.00 14.92
C HIS A 199 7.35 6.66 14.08
N LEU A 200 7.18 6.75 12.76
CA LEU A 200 8.09 7.41 11.83
C LEU A 200 8.24 8.89 12.20
N VAL A 201 7.14 9.60 12.42
CA VAL A 201 7.17 11.02 12.80
C VAL A 201 7.80 11.21 14.19
N ARG A 202 7.46 10.37 15.17
CA ARG A 202 8.00 10.46 16.54
C ARG A 202 9.49 10.13 16.63
N SER A 203 9.95 9.11 15.89
CA SER A 203 11.33 8.62 15.98
C SER A 203 12.35 9.47 15.23
N ASN A 204 11.88 10.43 14.43
CA ASN A 204 12.72 11.29 13.60
C ASN A 204 12.47 12.76 13.97
N GLU A 205 13.14 13.28 15.00
CA GLU A 205 12.93 14.65 15.50
C GLU A 205 13.11 15.73 14.42
N ASP A 206 14.13 15.57 13.58
CA ASP A 206 14.41 16.51 12.48
C ASP A 206 13.24 16.55 11.46
N LEU A 207 12.48 15.46 11.31
CA LEU A 207 11.31 15.43 10.42
C LEU A 207 10.17 16.29 10.98
N GLN A 208 9.87 16.23 12.28
CA GLN A 208 8.81 17.06 12.87
C GLN A 208 9.10 18.55 12.71
N ARG A 209 10.36 18.94 12.90
CA ARG A 209 10.81 20.32 12.69
C ARG A 209 10.64 20.72 11.23
N MET A 210 11.08 19.87 10.30
CA MET A 210 10.93 20.11 8.87
C MET A 210 9.45 20.21 8.46
N MET A 211 8.56 19.40 9.02
CA MET A 211 7.11 19.51 8.80
C MET A 211 6.58 20.88 9.22
N LYS A 212 6.96 21.37 10.42
CA LYS A 212 6.59 22.71 10.89
C LYS A 212 7.17 23.81 10.02
N ALA A 213 8.44 23.71 9.63
CA ALA A 213 9.13 24.68 8.77
C ALA A 213 8.48 24.79 7.39
N TYR A 214 7.96 23.68 6.85
CA TYR A 214 7.15 23.68 5.61
C TYR A 214 5.67 24.05 5.82
N GLY A 215 5.30 24.53 7.01
CA GLY A 215 3.99 25.10 7.31
C GLY A 215 2.90 24.07 7.66
N LEU A 216 3.26 22.84 8.03
CA LEU A 216 2.29 21.86 8.53
C LEU A 216 1.97 22.13 10.01
N ASN A 217 0.69 22.02 10.37
CA ASN A 217 0.22 21.98 11.75
C ASN A 217 0.09 20.51 12.17
N LEU A 218 1.02 20.03 12.99
CA LEU A 218 1.12 18.62 13.38
C LEU A 218 -0.13 18.08 14.07
N THR A 219 -0.93 18.91 14.73
CA THR A 219 -2.16 18.45 15.39
C THR A 219 -3.24 18.07 14.37
N GLU A 220 -3.48 18.95 13.41
CA GLU A 220 -4.54 18.78 12.41
C GLU A 220 -4.09 17.93 11.21
N ASP A 221 -2.85 18.11 10.75
CA ASP A 221 -2.34 17.47 9.53
C ASP A 221 -2.01 16.02 9.71
N LEU A 222 -1.45 15.64 10.87
CA LEU A 222 -1.22 14.23 11.14
C LEU A 222 -2.56 13.48 11.20
N GLU A 223 -3.60 14.08 11.81
CA GLU A 223 -4.95 13.50 11.79
C GLU A 223 -5.49 13.39 10.37
N PHE A 224 -5.38 14.46 9.57
CA PHE A 224 -5.81 14.45 8.17
C PHE A 224 -5.11 13.36 7.33
N ILE A 225 -3.80 13.20 7.48
CA ILE A 225 -3.02 12.17 6.80
C ILE A 225 -3.50 10.77 7.21
N LYS A 226 -3.66 10.52 8.52
CA LYS A 226 -4.14 9.23 9.03
C LYS A 226 -5.55 8.91 8.56
N GLU A 227 -6.43 9.89 8.50
CA GLU A 227 -7.80 9.74 8.00
C GLU A 227 -7.85 9.41 6.50
N MET A 228 -6.89 9.88 5.69
CA MET A 228 -6.77 9.48 4.28
C MET A 228 -6.23 8.06 4.11
N ILE A 229 -5.32 7.61 4.99
CA ILE A 229 -4.78 6.24 4.98
C ILE A 229 -5.85 5.25 5.44
N LYS A 230 -6.45 5.54 6.59
CA LYS A 230 -7.49 4.74 7.24
C LYS A 230 -8.74 5.60 7.44
N PRO A 231 -9.62 5.67 6.42
CA PRO A 231 -10.89 6.37 6.55
C PRO A 231 -11.71 5.87 7.75
N PRO A 232 -12.30 6.79 8.54
CA PRO A 232 -13.12 6.45 9.69
C PRO A 232 -14.30 5.55 9.30
N GLU A 233 -14.78 4.75 10.25
CA GLU A 233 -15.99 3.96 10.06
C GLU A 233 -17.20 4.86 9.83
N ALA A 234 -18.22 4.35 9.12
CA ALA A 234 -19.36 5.10 8.58
C ALA A 234 -20.14 6.01 9.56
N LYS A 235 -19.94 5.88 10.88
CA LYS A 235 -20.59 6.71 11.91
C LYS A 235 -19.72 7.86 12.42
N LYS A 236 -18.42 7.89 12.13
CA LYS A 236 -17.47 8.90 12.63
C LYS A 236 -17.21 9.94 11.54
N LYS A 237 -17.29 11.22 11.93
CA LYS A 237 -16.93 12.34 11.06
C LYS A 237 -15.41 12.48 10.96
N TYR A 238 -14.96 12.95 9.81
CA TYR A 238 -13.59 13.41 9.59
C TYR A 238 -13.30 14.65 10.44
N LYS A 239 -12.07 14.80 10.91
CA LYS A 239 -11.61 15.86 11.79
C LYS A 239 -10.47 16.68 11.21
N GLY A 240 -9.63 16.08 10.37
CA GLY A 240 -8.41 16.72 9.87
C GLY A 240 -8.67 17.88 8.91
N ARG A 241 -9.81 17.86 8.21
CA ARG A 241 -10.27 18.90 7.28
C ARG A 241 -11.79 19.02 7.31
N PRO A 242 -12.33 20.22 7.04
CA PRO A 242 -13.77 20.47 7.09
C PRO A 242 -14.50 19.85 5.88
N GLU A 243 -15.83 19.77 5.96
CA GLU A 243 -16.68 19.06 4.98
C GLU A 243 -16.56 19.65 3.56
N GLU A 244 -16.25 20.94 3.42
CA GLU A 244 -16.04 21.60 2.12
C GLU A 244 -14.80 21.07 1.37
N LYS A 245 -13.88 20.41 2.07
CA LYS A 245 -12.67 19.78 1.52
C LYS A 245 -12.76 18.25 1.48
N PHE A 246 -13.97 17.69 1.60
CA PHE A 246 -14.20 16.24 1.63
C PHE A 246 -13.58 15.50 0.44
N PHE A 247 -13.64 16.08 -0.76
CA PHE A 247 -13.05 15.51 -1.99
C PHE A 247 -11.56 15.13 -1.86
N LEU A 248 -10.81 15.70 -0.91
CA LEU A 248 -9.42 15.31 -0.67
C LEU A 248 -9.29 13.88 -0.11
N TYR A 249 -10.25 13.42 0.69
CA TYR A 249 -10.27 12.07 1.25
C TYR A 249 -10.54 11.00 0.18
N GLU A 250 -11.02 11.40 -1.01
CA GLU A 250 -11.30 10.50 -2.13
C GLU A 250 -10.07 10.21 -3.00
N ILE A 251 -8.91 10.84 -2.70
CA ILE A 251 -7.71 10.76 -3.53
C ILE A 251 -6.93 9.46 -3.26
N VAL A 252 -6.60 9.19 -2.00
CA VAL A 252 -5.66 8.12 -1.61
C VAL A 252 -6.36 6.79 -1.37
N ASN A 253 -7.43 6.76 -0.57
CA ASN A 253 -8.19 5.55 -0.26
C ASN A 253 -9.70 5.83 -0.37
N ASN A 254 -10.27 5.55 -1.55
CA ASN A 254 -11.67 5.82 -1.80
C ASN A 254 -12.54 4.60 -1.51
N LYS A 255 -12.97 4.45 -0.25
CA LYS A 255 -13.86 3.35 0.16
C LYS A 255 -15.26 3.41 -0.46
N ARG A 256 -15.69 4.54 -1.02
CA ARG A 256 -17.04 4.72 -1.57
C ARG A 256 -17.22 3.94 -2.87
N ASN A 257 -16.26 4.06 -3.78
CA ASN A 257 -16.37 3.48 -5.13
C ASN A 257 -15.11 2.72 -5.57
N GLY A 258 -14.02 2.78 -4.81
CA GLY A 258 -12.75 2.11 -5.14
C GLY A 258 -12.03 2.73 -6.33
N ILE A 259 -12.17 4.04 -6.56
CA ILE A 259 -11.42 4.80 -7.56
C ILE A 259 -10.50 5.78 -6.82
N ASP A 260 -9.21 5.43 -6.74
CA ASP A 260 -8.18 6.16 -6.02
C ASP A 260 -6.80 5.96 -6.67
N VAL A 261 -5.83 6.79 -6.29
CA VAL A 261 -4.50 6.79 -6.91
C VAL A 261 -3.64 5.57 -6.54
N ASP A 262 -3.95 4.90 -5.43
CA ASP A 262 -3.39 3.59 -5.07
C ASP A 262 -3.61 2.59 -6.22
N LYS A 263 -4.87 2.43 -6.64
CA LYS A 263 -5.25 1.58 -7.77
C LYS A 263 -4.64 2.01 -9.08
N PHE A 264 -4.47 3.31 -9.29
CA PHE A 264 -3.88 3.81 -10.53
C PHE A 264 -2.42 3.38 -10.65
N ASP A 265 -1.64 3.46 -9.57
CA ASP A 265 -0.25 2.99 -9.56
C ASP A 265 -0.18 1.48 -9.69
N TYR A 266 -0.81 0.71 -8.79
CA TYR A 266 -0.58 -0.73 -8.78
C TYR A 266 -1.18 -1.41 -10.02
N PHE A 267 -2.26 -0.91 -10.62
CA PHE A 267 -2.74 -1.47 -11.89
C PHE A 267 -1.70 -1.30 -12.99
N ALA A 268 -1.06 -0.15 -13.10
CA ALA A 268 -0.02 0.09 -14.09
C ALA A 268 1.25 -0.71 -13.78
N ARG A 269 1.69 -0.69 -12.52
CA ARG A 269 2.92 -1.35 -12.05
C ARG A 269 2.83 -2.86 -12.08
N ASP A 270 1.75 -3.44 -11.57
CA ASP A 270 1.57 -4.89 -11.59
C ASP A 270 1.41 -5.39 -13.02
N SER A 271 0.66 -4.66 -13.86
CA SER A 271 0.53 -4.98 -15.29
C SER A 271 1.89 -5.03 -15.98
N TYR A 272 2.75 -4.02 -15.73
CA TYR A 272 4.11 -3.97 -16.25
C TYR A 272 4.94 -5.19 -15.84
N HIS A 273 5.00 -5.49 -14.54
CA HIS A 273 5.82 -6.59 -14.02
C HIS A 273 5.27 -7.99 -14.32
N LEU A 274 3.95 -8.12 -14.50
CA LEU A 274 3.29 -9.37 -14.87
C LEU A 274 3.24 -9.61 -16.39
N GLY A 275 3.59 -8.62 -17.21
CA GLY A 275 3.43 -8.69 -18.66
C GLY A 275 1.95 -8.72 -19.09
N ILE A 276 1.07 -8.09 -18.31
CA ILE A 276 -0.35 -7.93 -18.61
C ILE A 276 -0.56 -6.52 -19.14
N LYS A 277 -1.44 -6.34 -20.13
CA LYS A 277 -1.76 -5.00 -20.63
C LYS A 277 -2.69 -4.28 -19.64
N ASN A 278 -2.28 -3.10 -19.20
CA ASN A 278 -3.17 -2.12 -18.55
C ASN A 278 -3.86 -1.29 -19.64
N ASN A 279 -5.19 -1.29 -19.68
CA ASN A 279 -5.96 -0.46 -20.62
C ASN A 279 -6.41 0.87 -20.01
N PHE A 280 -6.33 1.03 -18.69
CA PHE A 280 -6.74 2.24 -18.01
C PHE A 280 -5.66 3.32 -18.07
N ASP A 281 -6.04 4.51 -18.55
CA ASP A 281 -5.19 5.69 -18.61
C ASP A 281 -5.53 6.65 -17.45
N HIS A 282 -4.72 6.59 -16.39
CA HIS A 282 -4.84 7.46 -15.22
C HIS A 282 -4.50 8.92 -15.54
N GLY A 283 -3.56 9.19 -16.47
CA GLY A 283 -3.21 10.54 -16.89
C GLY A 283 -4.39 11.23 -17.58
N ARG A 284 -5.13 10.49 -18.40
CA ARG A 284 -6.40 10.95 -18.99
C ARG A 284 -7.46 11.20 -17.90
N PHE A 285 -7.60 10.30 -16.93
CA PHE A 285 -8.53 10.50 -15.80
C PHE A 285 -8.22 11.81 -15.05
N ILE A 286 -6.97 12.03 -14.66
CA ILE A 286 -6.53 13.24 -13.93
C ILE A 286 -6.84 14.51 -14.73
N LYS A 287 -6.64 14.50 -16.06
CA LYS A 287 -6.96 15.65 -16.92
C LYS A 287 -8.45 16.01 -16.91
N PHE A 288 -9.35 15.02 -16.87
CA PHE A 288 -10.80 15.24 -16.87
C PHE A 288 -11.45 15.30 -15.48
N ALA A 289 -10.69 15.05 -14.41
CA ALA A 289 -11.17 15.18 -13.05
C ALA A 289 -11.50 16.64 -12.69
N ARG A 290 -12.65 16.84 -12.05
CA ARG A 290 -13.14 18.09 -11.45
C ARG A 290 -13.86 17.79 -10.14
N VAL A 291 -13.99 18.78 -9.26
CA VAL A 291 -14.83 18.69 -8.06
C VAL A 291 -16.19 19.30 -8.35
N CYS A 292 -17.25 18.54 -8.12
CA CYS A 292 -18.63 18.98 -8.26
C CYS A 292 -19.39 18.75 -6.95
N GLU A 293 -20.37 19.60 -6.67
CA GLU A 293 -21.35 19.38 -5.62
C GLU A 293 -22.35 18.33 -6.08
N VAL A 294 -22.62 17.33 -5.25
CA VAL A 294 -23.57 16.25 -5.53
C VAL A 294 -24.56 16.22 -4.39
N ASP A 295 -25.84 16.33 -4.74
CA ASP A 295 -26.93 16.25 -3.78
C ASP A 295 -26.98 14.84 -3.18
N GLU A 296 -26.78 14.73 -1.87
CA GLU A 296 -27.03 13.48 -1.16
C GLU A 296 -28.52 13.39 -0.81
N GLN A 297 -29.12 12.19 -0.92
CA GLN A 297 -30.57 11.98 -0.74
C GLN A 297 -31.13 12.44 0.63
N LYS A 298 -30.27 12.81 1.60
CA LYS A 298 -30.65 13.22 2.97
C LYS A 298 -29.72 14.32 3.58
N GLY A 299 -29.15 15.23 2.80
CA GLY A 299 -28.29 16.30 3.36
C GLY A 299 -27.97 17.45 2.41
N ASP A 300 -27.20 18.43 2.89
CA ASP A 300 -26.59 19.47 2.05
C ASP A 300 -25.63 18.82 1.04
N GLY A 301 -25.50 19.41 -0.15
CA GLY A 301 -24.66 18.88 -1.23
C GLY A 301 -23.20 18.71 -0.80
N GLN A 302 -22.62 17.52 -1.05
CA GLN A 302 -21.22 17.25 -0.74
C GLN A 302 -20.35 17.36 -2.00
N LYS A 303 -19.15 17.92 -1.85
CA LYS A 303 -18.19 18.05 -2.93
C LYS A 303 -17.45 16.74 -3.16
N HIS A 304 -17.59 16.16 -4.34
CA HIS A 304 -16.93 14.92 -4.77
C HIS A 304 -16.06 15.11 -5.99
N ILE A 305 -15.06 14.24 -6.16
CA ILE A 305 -14.30 14.11 -7.39
C ILE A 305 -15.20 13.46 -8.46
N CYS A 306 -15.51 14.22 -9.50
CA CYS A 306 -16.26 13.80 -10.66
C CYS A 306 -15.35 13.78 -11.88
N THR A 307 -15.60 12.82 -12.78
CA THR A 307 -15.02 12.82 -14.13
C THR A 307 -16.09 13.16 -15.15
N ARG A 308 -15.66 13.58 -16.34
CA ARG A 308 -16.57 13.92 -17.43
C ARG A 308 -17.29 12.65 -17.92
N ASP A 309 -18.58 12.76 -18.20
CA ASP A 309 -19.47 11.69 -18.68
C ASP A 309 -18.89 10.81 -19.80
N LYS A 310 -18.26 11.42 -20.81
CA LYS A 310 -17.63 10.71 -21.93
C LYS A 310 -16.42 9.83 -21.54
N GLU A 311 -15.90 9.99 -20.33
CA GLU A 311 -14.79 9.20 -19.79
C GLU A 311 -15.24 7.87 -19.16
N VAL A 312 -16.53 7.55 -19.21
CA VAL A 312 -17.10 6.30 -18.67
C VAL A 312 -16.40 5.05 -19.21
N ASN A 313 -15.97 5.04 -20.47
CA ASN A 313 -15.23 3.92 -21.06
C ASN A 313 -13.85 3.71 -20.42
N ASN A 314 -13.15 4.80 -20.06
CA ASN A 314 -11.89 4.70 -19.33
C ASN A 314 -12.11 4.07 -17.94
N LEU A 315 -13.25 4.36 -17.28
CA LEU A 315 -13.62 3.69 -16.03
C LEU A 315 -13.97 2.20 -16.23
N TYR A 316 -14.62 1.84 -17.33
CA TYR A 316 -14.80 0.41 -17.67
C TYR A 316 -13.45 -0.30 -17.85
N ASP A 317 -12.47 0.34 -18.47
CA ASP A 317 -11.11 -0.19 -18.63
C ASP A 317 -10.39 -0.37 -17.27
N LEU A 318 -10.62 0.54 -16.32
CA LEU A 318 -10.15 0.40 -14.94
C LEU A 318 -10.69 -0.87 -14.30
N PHE A 319 -12.01 -1.07 -14.29
CA PHE A 319 -12.62 -2.24 -13.68
C PHE A 319 -12.31 -3.54 -14.43
N HIS A 320 -12.14 -3.48 -15.75
CA HIS A 320 -11.69 -4.62 -16.54
C HIS A 320 -10.26 -5.03 -16.17
N THR A 321 -9.35 -4.06 -16.06
CA THR A 321 -7.96 -4.29 -15.65
C THR A 321 -7.91 -4.90 -14.25
N ARG A 322 -8.68 -4.33 -13.30
CA ARG A 322 -8.85 -4.89 -11.95
C ARG A 322 -9.26 -6.36 -12.00
N TYR A 323 -10.34 -6.67 -12.73
CA TYR A 323 -10.82 -8.05 -12.87
C TYR A 323 -9.76 -8.98 -13.46
N SER A 324 -9.06 -8.53 -14.51
CA SER A 324 -8.01 -9.29 -15.17
C SER A 324 -6.86 -9.63 -14.22
N LEU A 325 -6.36 -8.65 -13.47
CA LEU A 325 -5.28 -8.84 -12.49
C LEU A 325 -5.69 -9.79 -11.36
N HIS A 326 -6.89 -9.60 -10.79
CA HIS A 326 -7.43 -10.50 -9.77
C HIS A 326 -7.50 -11.94 -10.25
N ARG A 327 -8.12 -12.18 -11.41
CA ARG A 327 -8.35 -13.53 -11.93
C ARG A 327 -7.07 -14.21 -12.39
N ARG A 328 -6.14 -13.46 -13.00
CA ARG A 328 -4.94 -14.04 -13.62
C ARG A 328 -3.80 -14.18 -12.64
N ALA A 329 -3.59 -13.22 -11.74
CA ALA A 329 -2.42 -13.15 -10.87
C ALA A 329 -2.77 -13.28 -9.38
N TYR A 330 -3.57 -12.36 -8.83
CA TYR A 330 -3.76 -12.28 -7.37
C TYR A 330 -4.44 -13.52 -6.77
N GLN A 331 -5.35 -14.14 -7.53
CA GLN A 331 -6.05 -15.38 -7.14
C GLN A 331 -5.49 -16.62 -7.85
N HIS A 332 -4.27 -16.55 -8.41
CA HIS A 332 -3.68 -17.69 -9.09
C HIS A 332 -3.51 -18.87 -8.11
N ASN A 333 -4.02 -20.04 -8.48
CA ASN A 333 -4.09 -21.20 -7.57
C ASN A 333 -2.73 -21.60 -6.98
N VAL A 334 -1.66 -21.57 -7.78
CA VAL A 334 -0.31 -21.89 -7.30
C VAL A 334 0.21 -20.83 -6.34
N VAL A 335 -0.10 -19.55 -6.56
CA VAL A 335 0.26 -18.48 -5.64
C VAL A 335 -0.41 -18.73 -4.30
N LYS A 336 -1.73 -19.00 -4.29
CA LYS A 336 -2.47 -19.31 -3.06
C LYS A 336 -1.94 -20.53 -2.31
N ILE A 337 -1.55 -21.59 -3.03
CA ILE A 337 -0.93 -22.77 -2.41
C ILE A 337 0.39 -22.39 -1.72
N ILE A 338 1.24 -21.60 -2.38
CA ILE A 338 2.51 -21.15 -1.81
C ILE A 338 2.27 -20.23 -0.60
N GLU A 339 1.32 -19.30 -0.69
CA GLU A 339 0.97 -18.42 0.45
C GLU A 339 0.51 -19.23 1.66
N HIS A 340 -0.27 -20.30 1.45
CA HIS A 340 -0.65 -21.23 2.52
C HIS A 340 0.54 -21.95 3.14
N MET A 341 1.47 -22.45 2.32
CA MET A 341 2.69 -23.11 2.80
C MET A 341 3.58 -22.15 3.61
N ILE A 342 3.78 -20.93 3.13
CA ILE A 342 4.56 -19.90 3.85
C ILE A 342 3.86 -19.55 5.17
N THR A 343 2.53 -19.38 5.15
CA THR A 343 1.76 -19.12 6.37
C THR A 343 1.92 -20.25 7.39
N GLU A 344 1.86 -21.50 6.96
CA GLU A 344 2.06 -22.67 7.83
C GLU A 344 3.46 -22.67 8.45
N ALA A 345 4.50 -22.42 7.65
CA ALA A 345 5.86 -22.29 8.16
C ALA A 345 6.01 -21.15 9.16
N PHE A 346 5.39 -19.98 8.91
CA PHE A 346 5.44 -18.86 9.85
C PHE A 346 4.73 -19.17 11.16
N LEU A 347 3.61 -19.91 11.14
CA LEU A 347 2.91 -20.31 12.37
C LEU A 347 3.76 -21.24 13.23
N MET A 348 4.51 -22.16 12.60
CA MET A 348 5.45 -23.06 13.28
C MET A 348 6.69 -22.32 13.79
N ALA A 349 7.13 -21.29 13.09
CA ALA A 349 8.31 -20.49 13.47
C ALA A 349 8.02 -19.38 14.49
N ASP A 350 6.75 -19.02 14.67
CA ASP A 350 6.30 -17.82 15.39
C ASP A 350 6.96 -17.66 16.78
N GLU A 351 6.90 -18.69 17.62
CA GLU A 351 7.42 -18.65 19.00
C GLU A 351 8.95 -18.66 19.07
N HIS A 352 9.63 -19.05 17.98
CA HIS A 352 11.07 -19.25 17.93
C HIS A 352 11.81 -18.06 17.32
N ILE A 353 11.14 -17.29 16.46
CA ILE A 353 11.70 -16.06 15.93
C ILE A 353 11.55 -14.95 16.98
N GLN A 354 12.66 -14.31 17.29
CA GLN A 354 12.73 -13.26 18.30
C GLN A 354 13.23 -11.96 17.66
N ILE A 355 12.40 -10.93 17.70
CA ILE A 355 12.64 -9.63 17.09
C ILE A 355 12.73 -8.59 18.21
N LYS A 356 13.90 -7.97 18.34
CA LYS A 356 14.11 -6.93 19.35
C LYS A 356 13.33 -5.66 19.00
N GLY A 357 12.44 -5.23 19.89
CA GLY A 357 11.66 -3.99 19.78
C GLY A 357 12.15 -2.90 20.72
N SER A 358 11.23 -1.98 21.05
CA SER A 358 11.47 -0.88 21.97
C SER A 358 11.83 -1.37 23.38
N GLY A 359 12.66 -0.60 24.09
CA GLY A 359 13.16 -0.98 25.43
C GLY A 359 14.06 -2.23 25.43
N GLY A 360 14.34 -2.82 24.27
CA GLY A 360 15.07 -4.07 24.15
C GLY A 360 14.24 -5.33 24.41
N GLU A 361 12.91 -5.21 24.48
CA GLU A 361 12.00 -6.36 24.60
C GLU A 361 12.03 -7.21 23.32
N MET A 362 11.76 -8.52 23.46
CA MET A 362 11.75 -9.44 22.33
C MET A 362 10.31 -9.79 21.96
N PHE A 363 10.00 -9.71 20.67
CA PHE A 363 8.70 -9.98 20.08
C PHE A 363 8.77 -11.17 19.12
N THR A 364 7.68 -11.91 19.04
CA THR A 364 7.48 -13.00 18.05
C THR A 364 7.03 -12.43 16.71
N LEU A 365 6.88 -13.28 15.67
CA LEU A 365 6.35 -12.83 14.38
C LEU A 365 4.95 -12.23 14.51
N SER A 366 4.09 -12.86 15.30
CA SER A 366 2.70 -12.45 15.49
C SER A 366 2.55 -11.26 16.44
N THR A 367 3.44 -11.11 17.42
CA THR A 367 3.38 -9.99 18.38
C THR A 367 4.17 -8.76 17.94
N ALA A 368 5.04 -8.84 16.94
CA ALA A 368 5.79 -7.67 16.45
C ALA A 368 4.89 -6.52 15.98
N ILE A 369 3.65 -6.79 15.53
CA ILE A 369 2.69 -5.75 15.13
C ILE A 369 2.28 -4.82 16.28
N THR A 370 2.55 -5.16 17.55
CA THR A 370 2.22 -4.32 18.70
C THR A 370 3.33 -3.33 19.05
N ASP A 371 4.52 -3.45 18.45
CA ASP A 371 5.66 -2.56 18.68
C ASP A 371 6.27 -2.13 17.34
N MET A 372 6.14 -0.86 17.00
CA MET A 372 6.56 -0.37 15.68
C MET A 372 8.09 -0.41 15.46
N GLU A 373 8.90 -0.45 16.53
CA GLU A 373 10.34 -0.63 16.39
C GLU A 373 10.69 -2.08 15.99
N ALA A 374 10.05 -3.06 16.61
CA ALA A 374 10.13 -4.46 16.19
C ALA A 374 9.53 -4.65 14.79
N TYR A 375 8.36 -4.07 14.53
CA TYR A 375 7.68 -4.18 13.25
C TYR A 375 8.49 -3.58 12.10
N THR A 376 9.26 -2.52 12.37
CA THR A 376 10.20 -1.92 11.40
C THR A 376 11.24 -2.94 10.89
N LYS A 377 11.59 -3.92 11.71
CA LYS A 377 12.60 -4.96 11.39
C LYS A 377 11.97 -6.19 10.72
N LEU A 378 10.65 -6.38 10.83
CA LEU A 378 9.93 -7.53 10.28
C LEU A 378 9.66 -7.34 8.78
N THR A 379 10.33 -8.09 7.91
CA THR A 379 10.23 -8.00 6.43
C THR A 379 10.22 -9.39 5.81
N ASP A 380 10.22 -9.51 4.47
CA ASP A 380 10.30 -10.80 3.77
C ASP A 380 11.56 -11.60 4.14
N CYS A 381 12.60 -10.95 4.68
CA CYS A 381 13.83 -11.59 5.15
C CYS A 381 13.59 -12.71 6.19
N VAL A 382 12.44 -12.69 6.89
CA VAL A 382 12.05 -13.78 7.79
C VAL A 382 11.98 -15.13 7.08
N PHE A 383 11.63 -15.16 5.78
CA PHE A 383 11.63 -16.38 4.98
C PHE A 383 13.03 -17.00 4.93
N ASP A 384 14.04 -16.19 4.59
CA ASP A 384 15.42 -16.63 4.50
C ASP A 384 16.01 -16.93 5.88
N GLN A 385 15.60 -16.20 6.92
CA GLN A 385 15.99 -16.47 8.30
C GLN A 385 15.55 -17.88 8.74
N ILE A 386 14.30 -18.26 8.46
CA ILE A 386 13.77 -19.60 8.78
C ILE A 386 14.44 -20.65 7.89
N LEU A 387 14.51 -20.40 6.58
CA LEU A 387 15.05 -21.35 5.60
C LEU A 387 16.51 -21.71 5.89
N ASN A 388 17.33 -20.73 6.28
CA ASN A 388 18.77 -20.90 6.51
C ASN A 388 19.13 -21.15 7.98
N SER A 389 18.15 -21.19 8.89
CA SER A 389 18.42 -21.48 10.30
C SER A 389 18.97 -22.90 10.48
N THR A 390 19.94 -23.04 11.38
CA THR A 390 20.45 -24.35 11.84
C THR A 390 19.77 -24.86 13.10
N GLU A 391 18.85 -24.08 13.69
CA GLU A 391 18.19 -24.46 14.92
C GLU A 391 17.16 -25.58 14.69
N ASP A 392 17.07 -26.50 15.64
CA ASP A 392 16.18 -27.68 15.57
C ASP A 392 14.71 -27.32 15.80
N ASN A 393 14.43 -26.29 16.61
CA ASN A 393 13.09 -25.74 16.85
C ASN A 393 12.42 -25.22 15.55
N LEU A 394 13.21 -24.78 14.57
CA LEU A 394 12.74 -24.28 13.28
C LEU A 394 12.74 -25.34 12.17
N ARG A 395 13.06 -26.60 12.49
CA ARG A 395 13.20 -27.68 11.50
C ARG A 395 11.93 -27.89 10.68
N GLU A 396 10.76 -27.96 11.32
CA GLU A 396 9.49 -28.22 10.63
C GLU A 396 9.12 -27.06 9.68
N ALA A 397 9.25 -25.82 10.15
CA ALA A 397 9.05 -24.63 9.33
C ALA A 397 10.02 -24.59 8.14
N ARG A 398 11.31 -24.88 8.38
CA ARG A 398 12.37 -24.95 7.36
C ARG A 398 12.08 -26.02 6.31
N GLU A 399 11.57 -27.18 6.69
CA GLU A 399 11.18 -28.24 5.75
C GLU A 399 10.04 -27.81 4.81
N ILE A 400 9.06 -27.07 5.32
CA ILE A 400 7.97 -26.51 4.50
C ILE A 400 8.52 -25.48 3.51
N LEU A 401 9.35 -24.54 3.96
CA LEU A 401 9.95 -23.55 3.06
C LEU A 401 10.89 -24.19 2.03
N THR A 402 11.62 -25.24 2.41
CA THR A 402 12.43 -26.04 1.47
C THR A 402 11.56 -26.65 0.37
N LYS A 403 10.38 -27.18 0.71
CA LYS A 403 9.42 -27.69 -0.29
C LYS A 403 8.92 -26.57 -1.22
N VAL A 404 8.75 -25.35 -0.73
CA VAL A 404 8.40 -24.19 -1.58
C VAL A 404 9.49 -23.93 -2.62
N VAL A 405 10.75 -23.85 -2.17
CA VAL A 405 11.93 -23.61 -3.02
C VAL A 405 12.15 -24.75 -4.02
N ASP A 406 12.06 -26.00 -3.57
CA ASP A 406 12.21 -27.22 -4.38
C ASP A 406 11.04 -27.46 -5.35
N ARG A 407 10.04 -26.57 -5.39
CA ARG A 407 8.81 -26.74 -6.20
C ARG A 407 8.01 -27.99 -5.86
N LYS A 408 8.13 -28.50 -4.64
CA LYS A 408 7.37 -29.64 -4.09
C LYS A 408 6.11 -29.15 -3.37
N HIS A 409 5.31 -28.34 -4.06
CA HIS A 409 4.10 -27.71 -3.51
C HIS A 409 3.00 -28.72 -3.20
N TYR A 410 2.05 -28.35 -2.34
CA TYR A 410 0.85 -29.15 -2.08
C TYR A 410 0.04 -29.37 -3.38
N ARG A 411 -0.50 -30.59 -3.57
CA ARG A 411 -1.31 -30.90 -4.76
C ARG A 411 -2.71 -30.28 -4.64
N ALA A 412 -3.14 -29.59 -5.69
CA ALA A 412 -4.43 -28.88 -5.76
C ALA A 412 -5.66 -29.76 -5.43
N GLY A 413 -5.59 -31.08 -5.62
CA GLY A 413 -6.67 -32.03 -5.31
C GLY A 413 -7.06 -32.12 -3.83
N LEU A 414 -6.17 -31.72 -2.90
CA LEU A 414 -6.47 -31.66 -1.45
C LEU A 414 -6.88 -30.24 -1.02
N CYS A 415 -6.34 -29.21 -1.67
CA CYS A 415 -6.58 -27.82 -1.29
C CYS A 415 -7.91 -27.26 -1.83
N SER A 416 -8.35 -27.69 -3.02
CA SER A 416 -9.61 -27.21 -3.62
C SER A 416 -10.85 -27.60 -2.82
N PHE A 417 -10.82 -28.68 -2.03
CA PHE A 417 -11.96 -29.10 -1.22
C PHE A 417 -12.01 -28.35 0.13
N ALA A 418 -10.84 -28.11 0.75
CA ALA A 418 -10.75 -27.38 2.02
C ALA A 418 -10.95 -25.86 1.84
N CYS A 419 -10.39 -25.25 0.78
CA CYS A 419 -10.60 -23.82 0.48
C CYS A 419 -12.05 -23.51 0.05
N TYR A 420 -12.75 -24.44 -0.60
CA TYR A 420 -14.12 -24.20 -1.08
C TYR A 420 -15.17 -24.33 0.04
N TYR A 421 -14.88 -25.06 1.12
CA TYR A 421 -15.86 -25.35 2.17
C TYR A 421 -15.47 -24.89 3.59
N GLY A 422 -14.26 -24.38 3.83
CA GLY A 422 -13.86 -23.93 5.18
C GLY A 422 -13.88 -25.05 6.24
N LEU A 423 -13.64 -26.30 5.83
CA LEU A 423 -13.81 -27.50 6.67
C LEU A 423 -12.49 -28.01 7.28
N TRP A 424 -11.60 -27.13 7.74
CA TRP A 424 -10.49 -27.58 8.61
C TRP A 424 -10.87 -27.31 10.06
N ASP A 425 -11.15 -28.40 10.78
CA ASP A 425 -11.52 -28.42 12.19
C ASP A 425 -10.26 -28.82 13.00
N GLU A 426 -9.84 -27.96 13.93
CA GLU A 426 -8.53 -27.95 14.60
C GLU A 426 -8.29 -29.09 15.61
N GLY A 427 -9.21 -30.05 15.72
CA GLY A 427 -9.19 -31.09 16.77
C GLY A 427 -8.70 -32.48 16.37
N LYS A 428 -8.37 -32.75 15.10
CA LYS A 428 -7.98 -34.09 14.65
C LYS A 428 -6.73 -34.02 13.78
N GLY A 429 -5.63 -34.59 14.30
CA GLY A 429 -4.40 -34.79 13.53
C GLY A 429 -4.63 -35.52 12.19
N PRO A 430 -3.61 -35.60 11.32
CA PRO A 430 -3.79 -36.12 9.97
C PRO A 430 -4.41 -37.54 10.02
N PRO A 431 -5.43 -37.84 9.20
CA PRO A 431 -6.05 -39.15 9.23
C PRO A 431 -5.01 -40.20 8.85
N SER A 432 -4.78 -41.16 9.75
CA SER A 432 -4.06 -42.40 9.46
C SER A 432 -4.84 -43.18 8.40
N ILE A 433 -4.38 -43.17 7.16
CA ILE A 433 -5.03 -43.90 6.06
C ILE A 433 -4.62 -45.37 6.14
N VAL A 434 -5.49 -46.19 6.71
CA VAL A 434 -5.50 -47.65 6.52
C VAL A 434 -6.10 -47.92 5.14
N TRP A 435 -5.31 -48.53 4.25
CA TRP A 435 -5.78 -48.99 2.94
C TRP A 435 -6.78 -50.13 3.12
N THR A 436 -8.08 -49.84 2.97
CA THR A 436 -9.08 -50.88 2.74
C THR A 436 -9.57 -50.82 1.30
N SER A 437 -9.71 -52.00 0.69
CA SER A 437 -9.88 -52.27 -0.74
C SER A 437 -11.19 -51.77 -1.37
N THR A 438 -12.00 -51.01 -0.63
CA THR A 438 -13.36 -50.61 -1.01
C THR A 438 -13.40 -49.33 -1.85
N ALA A 439 -12.31 -48.54 -1.91
CA ALA A 439 -12.24 -47.29 -2.69
C ALA A 439 -11.95 -47.47 -4.20
N ARG A 440 -11.84 -48.70 -4.71
CA ARG A 440 -11.62 -48.97 -6.16
C ARG A 440 -12.91 -49.02 -7.00
N LYS A 441 -14.10 -49.05 -6.39
CA LYS A 441 -15.37 -49.24 -7.13
C LYS A 441 -16.14 -47.97 -7.47
N THR A 442 -15.81 -46.81 -6.89
CA THR A 442 -16.55 -45.56 -7.13
C THR A 442 -15.93 -44.70 -8.24
N ILE A 443 -14.65 -44.89 -8.58
CA ILE A 443 -13.96 -44.14 -9.64
C ILE A 443 -14.21 -44.72 -11.05
N THR A 444 -14.69 -45.97 -11.18
CA THR A 444 -14.97 -46.60 -12.48
C THR A 444 -16.40 -46.40 -13.02
N LYS A 445 -17.29 -45.73 -12.28
CA LYS A 445 -18.68 -45.46 -12.73
C LYS A 445 -18.91 -44.09 -13.36
N HIS A 446 -18.00 -43.12 -13.19
CA HIS A 446 -18.18 -41.76 -13.72
C HIS A 446 -17.36 -41.44 -14.99
N SER A 447 -16.49 -42.35 -15.47
CA SER A 447 -15.77 -42.18 -16.74
C SER A 447 -16.47 -42.81 -17.96
N LYS A 448 -17.59 -43.53 -17.79
CA LYS A 448 -18.29 -44.23 -18.89
C LYS A 448 -19.57 -43.57 -19.42
N SER A 449 -19.97 -42.39 -18.93
CA SER A 449 -21.21 -41.71 -19.38
C SER A 449 -21.02 -40.55 -20.38
N ARG A 450 -19.79 -40.20 -20.77
CA ARG A 450 -19.52 -39.12 -21.75
C ARG A 450 -18.97 -39.57 -23.10
N GLU A 451 -18.86 -40.88 -23.33
CA GLU A 451 -18.34 -41.44 -24.58
C GLU A 451 -19.41 -42.29 -25.29
N LYS A 452 -20.61 -41.75 -25.51
CA LYS A 452 -21.66 -42.37 -26.33
C LYS A 452 -22.73 -41.36 -26.76
N ARG A 453 -22.33 -40.34 -27.53
CA ARG A 453 -23.30 -39.56 -28.34
C ARG A 453 -22.62 -38.89 -29.54
N CYS A 454 -22.00 -39.70 -30.39
CA CYS A 454 -21.62 -39.36 -31.76
C CYS A 454 -21.62 -40.66 -32.56
N ARG A 455 -22.67 -40.91 -33.34
CA ARG A 455 -22.71 -41.73 -34.57
C ARG A 455 -24.17 -42.00 -35.00
N GLY A 456 -24.50 -41.55 -36.21
CA GLY A 456 -25.55 -42.11 -37.08
C GLY A 456 -26.95 -41.50 -36.99
N PHE A 457 -27.35 -40.66 -37.97
CA PHE A 457 -28.17 -41.11 -39.10
C PHE A 457 -28.39 -39.97 -40.11
N SER A 458 -28.33 -40.34 -41.39
CA SER A 458 -28.45 -39.53 -42.59
C SER A 458 -29.88 -39.45 -43.12
N GLN A 459 -30.15 -38.39 -43.91
CA GLN A 459 -31.25 -38.18 -44.87
C GLN A 459 -32.66 -37.89 -44.34
N CYS A 460 -33.14 -36.66 -44.55
CA CYS A 460 -34.34 -36.39 -45.35
C CYS A 460 -34.44 -34.90 -45.77
N THR A 461 -35.11 -34.67 -46.88
CA THR A 461 -35.07 -33.52 -47.81
C THR A 461 -35.96 -32.32 -47.47
N SER A 462 -35.55 -31.15 -47.98
CA SER A 462 -36.31 -29.95 -48.38
C SER A 462 -37.49 -29.43 -47.55
N LEU A 463 -37.39 -28.18 -47.06
CA LEU A 463 -38.36 -27.10 -47.35
C LEU A 463 -37.88 -25.73 -46.79
N ARG A 464 -37.98 -24.70 -47.64
CA ARG A 464 -37.77 -23.27 -47.32
C ARG A 464 -38.86 -22.76 -46.38
N ARG A 465 -38.51 -21.90 -45.42
CA ARG A 465 -39.02 -20.51 -45.22
C ARG A 465 -38.70 -19.97 -43.82
N SER A 466 -38.05 -18.81 -43.81
CA SER A 466 -38.21 -17.66 -42.90
C SER A 466 -39.15 -17.79 -41.68
N SER A 467 -38.62 -17.59 -40.47
CA SER A 467 -39.08 -16.58 -39.49
C SER A 467 -38.42 -16.74 -38.11
N TRP A 468 -37.99 -15.60 -37.56
CA TRP A 468 -38.04 -15.20 -36.15
C TRP A 468 -38.16 -16.29 -35.07
N PHE A 469 -37.09 -16.46 -34.27
CA PHE A 469 -37.18 -17.10 -32.96
C PHE A 469 -37.00 -16.06 -31.86
N THR A 470 -38.10 -15.72 -31.20
CA THR A 470 -38.12 -15.11 -29.87
C THR A 470 -38.55 -16.18 -28.86
N ALA A 471 -37.75 -16.26 -27.78
CA ALA A 471 -38.07 -16.72 -26.42
C ALA A 471 -38.46 -18.19 -26.17
N GLY A 472 -37.52 -18.90 -25.52
CA GLY A 472 -37.77 -20.02 -24.62
C GLY A 472 -36.80 -19.94 -23.43
N ARG A 473 -37.31 -19.50 -22.28
CA ARG A 473 -36.63 -19.24 -20.99
C ARG A 473 -35.52 -20.25 -20.64
N LEU A 474 -34.30 -19.75 -20.45
CA LEU A 474 -33.31 -20.36 -19.56
C LEU A 474 -33.33 -19.59 -18.24
N ILE A 475 -33.94 -20.16 -17.21
CA ILE A 475 -33.84 -19.65 -15.84
C ILE A 475 -32.44 -20.02 -15.34
N LEU A 476 -31.48 -19.10 -15.50
CA LEU A 476 -30.23 -19.16 -14.77
C LEU A 476 -30.50 -18.72 -13.35
N LYS A 477 -30.49 -19.68 -12.43
CA LYS A 477 -30.37 -19.42 -10.99
C LYS A 477 -28.95 -18.87 -10.78
N VAL A 478 -28.82 -17.55 -10.77
CA VAL A 478 -27.60 -16.85 -10.38
C VAL A 478 -27.36 -17.20 -8.92
N GLY A 479 -26.39 -18.05 -8.65
CA GLY A 479 -25.88 -18.25 -7.30
C GLY A 479 -25.23 -16.96 -6.83
N GLU A 480 -25.65 -16.52 -5.66
CA GLU A 480 -25.12 -15.35 -4.96
C GLU A 480 -23.59 -15.42 -4.89
N LEU A 481 -22.93 -14.36 -5.35
CA LEU A 481 -21.54 -14.08 -5.02
C LEU A 481 -21.47 -13.80 -3.51
N PRO A 482 -20.43 -14.25 -2.77
CA PRO A 482 -20.29 -13.87 -1.37
C PRO A 482 -19.98 -12.36 -1.31
N GLY A 483 -21.04 -11.60 -1.09
CA GLY A 483 -21.02 -10.18 -0.77
C GLY A 483 -20.78 -9.97 0.71
N ASN A 484 -20.02 -8.93 1.02
CA ASN A 484 -19.78 -8.41 2.35
C ASN A 484 -21.10 -8.22 3.13
N ASN A 485 -21.09 -8.63 4.40
CA ASN A 485 -22.12 -8.36 5.38
C ASN A 485 -22.42 -6.84 5.48
N TRP A 486 -23.54 -6.41 4.89
CA TRP A 486 -24.21 -5.17 5.22
C TRP A 486 -25.44 -5.50 6.06
N ASN A 487 -25.32 -5.31 7.38
CA ASN A 487 -26.47 -5.27 8.27
C ASN A 487 -27.02 -3.84 8.26
N SER A 488 -28.13 -3.62 7.55
CA SER A 488 -29.01 -2.47 7.75
C SER A 488 -30.43 -2.97 7.96
N GLY A 489 -30.85 -3.00 9.23
CA GLY A 489 -32.23 -3.24 9.61
C GLY A 489 -33.11 -2.03 9.32
N SER A 490 -34.03 -2.25 8.38
CA SER A 490 -35.46 -1.91 8.42
C SER A 490 -35.96 -0.45 8.49
N LYS A 491 -36.83 -0.20 7.50
CA LYS A 491 -37.95 0.75 7.36
C LYS A 491 -37.64 2.16 6.86
#